data_AF-A0A842IW63-F1
#
_entry.id   AF-A0A842IW63-F1
#
_cell.length_a   1.000
_cell.length_b   1.000
_cell.length_c   1.000
_cell.angle_alpha   90.00
_cell.angle_beta   90.00
_cell.angle_gamma   90.00
#
_symmetry.space_group_name_H-M   'P 1'
#
loop_
_entity.id
_entity.type
_entity.pdbx_description
1 polymer ?
#
loop_
_entity_poly.entity_id
_entity_poly.type
_entity_poly.pdbx_seq_one_letter_code
_entity_poly.pdbx_strand_id
1 'polypeptide(L)'
;MFASCEKEKEANFTLNGSIKGLKKGVVYLQKEIDSSIVNLDSMTITGQPGFTLQTNIEEPVLLYLKLFKNDGEEHYIPFFADKGVTEINTSLKRFNFDAEIKGSKQQDLLNEYTKVMSKFNDQNLDIIEANFLAFKENDSIAVDSLNRLTESVLKRKYSYTIQFAINHKDNIIAPYLALYEMSAANPIYIDSVYNGLTKDIKDSFYGKKLKSLIDNRKSDE
;
A
#
# COMPACT_ATOMS: atom_id res chain seq x y z
N MET A 1 3.16 21.86 -45.03
CA MET A 1 3.69 20.88 -44.06
C MET A 1 4.12 21.64 -42.82
N PHE A 2 3.31 21.61 -41.77
CA PHE A 2 3.73 22.07 -40.44
C PHE A 2 3.79 20.83 -39.57
N ALA A 3 4.95 20.19 -39.52
CA ALA A 3 5.24 19.16 -38.53
C ALA A 3 5.49 19.90 -37.21
N SER A 4 4.44 20.00 -36.39
CA SER A 4 4.58 20.40 -34.99
C SER A 4 5.31 19.27 -34.28
N CYS A 5 6.57 19.51 -33.94
CA CYS A 5 7.34 18.65 -33.06
C CYS A 5 6.81 18.90 -31.64
N GLU A 6 5.81 18.12 -31.21
CA GLU A 6 5.45 18.01 -29.81
C GLU A 6 6.69 17.52 -29.07
N LYS A 7 7.30 18.39 -28.27
CA LYS A 7 8.24 17.96 -27.25
C LYS A 7 7.47 17.02 -26.32
N GLU A 8 7.66 15.72 -26.48
CA GLU A 8 7.24 14.73 -25.49
C GLU A 8 7.73 15.25 -24.14
N LYS A 9 6.80 15.62 -23.26
CA LYS A 9 7.15 15.99 -21.88
C LYS A 9 7.78 14.74 -21.27
N GLU A 10 9.09 14.76 -21.05
CA GLU A 10 9.78 13.70 -20.33
C GLU A 10 9.02 13.38 -19.05
N ALA A 11 8.63 12.12 -18.90
CA ALA A 11 7.91 11.66 -17.72
C ALA A 11 8.77 11.84 -16.47
N ASN A 12 8.20 12.36 -15.39
CA ASN A 12 8.92 12.58 -14.14
C ASN A 12 9.02 11.32 -13.26
N PHE A 13 8.34 10.23 -13.63
CA PHE A 13 8.42 8.92 -12.99
C PHE A 13 8.66 7.82 -14.02
N THR A 14 9.57 6.91 -13.69
CA THR A 14 9.87 5.71 -14.48
C THR A 14 9.87 4.48 -13.58
N LEU A 15 9.07 3.47 -13.95
CA LEU A 15 9.11 2.13 -13.38
C LEU A 15 9.90 1.21 -14.31
N ASN A 16 11.05 0.75 -13.84
CA ASN A 16 11.78 -0.34 -14.49
C ASN A 16 11.46 -1.65 -13.77
N GLY A 17 11.37 -2.76 -14.50
CA GLY A 17 11.18 -4.03 -13.83
C GLY A 17 11.47 -5.24 -14.67
N SER A 18 11.49 -6.40 -14.01
CA SER A 18 11.66 -7.70 -14.64
C SER A 18 10.77 -8.75 -14.00
N ILE A 19 10.28 -9.69 -14.82
CA ILE A 19 9.41 -10.79 -14.39
C ILE A 19 10.07 -12.09 -14.81
N LYS A 20 10.78 -12.73 -13.88
CA LYS A 20 11.50 -13.97 -14.13
C LYS A 20 10.53 -15.07 -14.60
N GLY A 21 10.82 -15.64 -15.77
CA GLY A 21 10.02 -16.70 -16.37
C GLY A 21 8.87 -16.23 -17.27
N LEU A 22 8.63 -14.92 -17.39
CA LEU A 22 7.64 -14.38 -18.32
C LEU A 22 8.21 -14.27 -19.74
N LYS A 23 7.62 -14.99 -20.69
CA LYS A 23 7.98 -14.92 -22.12
C LYS A 23 7.09 -13.96 -22.90
N LYS A 24 5.79 -13.95 -22.59
CA LYS A 24 4.79 -13.10 -23.22
C LYS A 24 3.76 -12.66 -22.19
N GLY A 25 3.36 -11.39 -22.22
CA GLY A 25 2.33 -10.83 -21.35
C GLY A 25 2.16 -9.33 -21.59
N VAL A 26 1.22 -8.71 -20.90
CA VAL A 26 1.07 -7.26 -20.89
C VAL A 26 1.15 -6.80 -19.45
N VAL A 27 2.04 -5.84 -19.19
CA VAL A 27 2.13 -5.15 -17.90
C VAL A 27 1.45 -3.79 -18.00
N TYR A 28 0.83 -3.37 -16.90
CA TYR A 28 0.17 -2.08 -16.78
C TYR A 28 0.68 -1.37 -15.54
N LEU A 29 0.91 -0.07 -15.67
CA LEU A 29 1.06 0.84 -14.55
C LEU A 29 -0.32 1.44 -14.28
N GLN A 30 -0.84 1.22 -13.07
CA GLN A 30 -2.21 1.61 -12.73
C GLN A 30 -2.26 2.48 -11.48
N LYS A 31 -3.33 3.28 -11.38
CA LYS A 31 -3.68 4.08 -10.21
C LYS A 31 -5.15 3.90 -9.88
N GLU A 32 -5.46 3.86 -8.59
CA GLU A 32 -6.84 3.92 -8.11
C GLU A 32 -7.28 5.39 -7.95
N ILE A 33 -8.40 5.75 -8.56
CA ILE A 33 -9.05 7.07 -8.47
C ILE A 33 -10.53 6.82 -8.22
N ASP A 34 -11.05 7.29 -7.08
CA ASP A 34 -12.47 7.19 -6.71
C ASP A 34 -13.07 5.79 -6.92
N SER A 35 -12.39 4.77 -6.37
CA SER A 35 -12.74 3.35 -6.48
C SER A 35 -12.68 2.77 -7.90
N SER A 36 -12.11 3.50 -8.87
CA SER A 36 -11.89 3.07 -10.24
C SER A 36 -10.40 2.90 -10.54
N ILE A 37 -10.05 1.88 -11.31
CA ILE A 37 -8.67 1.63 -11.73
C ILE A 37 -8.43 2.30 -13.09
N VAL A 38 -7.41 3.14 -13.15
CA VAL A 38 -6.97 3.83 -14.38
C VAL A 38 -5.61 3.31 -14.81
N ASN A 39 -5.48 2.94 -16.08
CA ASN A 39 -4.19 2.61 -16.70
C ASN A 39 -3.45 3.91 -17.01
N LEU A 40 -2.28 4.10 -16.40
CA LEU A 40 -1.39 5.22 -16.64
C LEU A 40 -0.44 4.94 -17.82
N ASP A 41 0.01 3.69 -17.93
CA ASP A 41 0.87 3.21 -19.00
C ASP A 41 0.77 1.69 -19.15
N SER A 42 1.23 1.14 -20.27
CA SER A 42 1.29 -0.31 -20.48
C SER A 42 2.39 -0.69 -21.46
N MET A 43 2.90 -1.91 -21.31
CA MET A 43 3.89 -2.46 -22.23
C MET A 43 3.59 -3.93 -22.51
N THR A 44 3.68 -4.31 -23.79
CA THR A 44 3.66 -5.73 -24.17
C THR A 44 5.06 -6.31 -24.03
N ILE A 45 5.17 -7.43 -23.33
CA ILE A 45 6.41 -8.20 -23.17
C ILE A 45 6.44 -9.31 -24.22
N THR A 46 7.50 -9.35 -25.01
CA THR A 46 7.76 -10.41 -26.01
C THR A 46 9.23 -10.83 -26.01
N GLY A 47 9.60 -11.69 -25.07
CA GLY A 47 10.94 -12.28 -24.98
C GLY A 47 12.04 -11.37 -24.41
N GLN A 48 11.77 -10.07 -24.22
CA GLN A 48 12.69 -9.15 -23.58
C GLN A 48 12.78 -9.38 -22.04
N PRO A 49 13.94 -9.11 -21.40
CA PRO A 49 14.19 -9.47 -20.00
C PRO A 49 13.49 -8.56 -18.99
N GLY A 50 13.03 -7.37 -19.40
CA GLY A 50 12.42 -6.39 -18.53
C GLY A 50 11.43 -5.47 -19.25
N PHE A 51 10.86 -4.53 -18.51
CA PHE A 51 9.91 -3.56 -19.02
C PHE A 51 10.21 -2.19 -18.39
N THR A 52 9.80 -1.15 -19.11
CA THR A 52 9.83 0.23 -18.62
C THR A 52 8.44 0.82 -18.82
N LEU A 53 7.90 1.41 -17.76
CA LEU A 53 6.62 2.13 -17.77
C LEU A 53 6.84 3.52 -17.21
N GLN A 54 6.11 4.51 -17.72
CA GLN A 54 6.35 5.92 -17.40
C GLN A 54 5.04 6.66 -17.13
N THR A 55 5.08 7.62 -16.21
CA THR A 55 3.96 8.53 -15.99
C THR A 55 4.42 9.82 -15.35
N ASN A 56 3.51 10.78 -15.21
CA ASN A 56 3.75 11.99 -14.44
C ASN A 56 2.97 11.94 -13.14
N ILE A 57 3.69 12.12 -12.02
CA ILE A 57 3.11 12.22 -10.69
C ILE A 57 3.45 13.58 -10.07
N GLU A 58 2.48 14.18 -9.39
CA GLU A 58 2.67 15.49 -8.74
C GLU A 58 3.38 15.36 -7.40
N GLU A 59 3.04 14.31 -6.66
CA GLU A 59 3.51 13.95 -5.32
C GLU A 59 3.56 12.42 -5.15
N PRO A 60 4.23 11.91 -4.09
CA PRO A 60 4.27 10.48 -3.85
C PRO A 60 2.88 9.84 -3.71
N VAL A 61 2.65 8.73 -4.41
CA VAL A 61 1.34 8.08 -4.50
C VAL A 61 1.46 6.57 -4.66
N LEU A 62 0.49 5.83 -4.15
CA LEU A 62 0.39 4.39 -4.37
C LEU A 62 -0.02 4.11 -5.82
N LEU A 63 0.83 3.37 -6.53
CA LEU A 63 0.58 2.85 -7.87
C LEU A 63 0.61 1.32 -7.83
N TYR A 64 0.16 0.70 -8.92
CA TYR A 64 0.09 -0.74 -9.05
C TYR A 64 0.77 -1.18 -10.33
N LEU A 65 1.67 -2.16 -10.23
CA LEU A 65 2.14 -2.92 -11.38
C LEU A 65 1.21 -4.12 -11.55
N LYS A 66 0.40 -4.12 -12.60
CA LYS A 66 -0.49 -5.24 -12.93
C LYS A 66 0.09 -6.08 -14.07
N LEU A 67 0.05 -7.39 -13.92
CA LEU A 67 0.33 -8.34 -15.00
C LEU A 67 -0.99 -8.96 -15.47
N PHE A 68 -1.35 -8.72 -16.73
CA PHE A 68 -2.52 -9.37 -17.30
C PHE A 68 -2.17 -10.78 -17.76
N LYS A 69 -2.76 -11.76 -17.07
CA LYS A 69 -2.77 -13.17 -17.44
C LYS A 69 -4.22 -13.56 -17.72
N ASN A 70 -4.45 -14.28 -18.80
CA ASN A 70 -5.77 -14.80 -19.13
C ASN A 70 -6.07 -16.07 -18.30
N ASP A 71 -5.88 -15.99 -16.98
CA ASP A 71 -6.04 -17.09 -16.03
C ASP A 71 -7.14 -16.84 -14.98
N GLY A 72 -7.83 -15.70 -15.07
CA GLY A 72 -8.93 -15.34 -14.17
C GLY A 72 -8.50 -14.80 -12.81
N GLU A 73 -7.20 -14.72 -12.53
CA GLU A 73 -6.64 -14.24 -11.27
C GLU A 73 -6.10 -12.81 -11.41
N GLU A 74 -6.13 -12.06 -10.31
CA GLU A 74 -5.54 -10.72 -10.27
C GLU A 74 -4.06 -10.78 -9.84
N HIS A 75 -3.18 -10.33 -10.73
CA HIS A 75 -1.74 -10.24 -10.48
C HIS A 75 -1.35 -8.78 -10.41
N TYR A 76 -1.23 -8.22 -9.21
CA TYR A 76 -0.79 -6.85 -8.99
C TYR A 76 0.16 -6.72 -7.81
N ILE A 77 1.10 -5.79 -7.94
CA ILE A 77 2.05 -5.42 -6.90
C ILE A 77 1.81 -3.93 -6.58
N PRO A 78 1.26 -3.60 -5.41
CA PRO A 78 1.16 -2.21 -4.96
C PRO A 78 2.53 -1.68 -4.56
N PHE A 79 2.81 -0.41 -4.88
CA PHE A 79 4.05 0.24 -4.49
C PHE A 79 3.89 1.76 -4.40
N PHE A 80 4.63 2.39 -3.49
CA PHE A 80 4.70 3.85 -3.43
C PHE A 80 5.67 4.38 -4.49
N ALA A 81 5.14 5.13 -5.44
CA ALA A 81 5.90 5.87 -6.42
C ALA A 81 6.20 7.28 -5.92
N ASP A 82 7.38 7.80 -6.24
CA ASP A 82 7.76 9.21 -6.15
C ASP A 82 8.59 9.56 -7.40
N LYS A 83 8.78 10.85 -7.70
CA LYS A 83 9.51 11.30 -8.88
C LYS A 83 10.89 10.64 -8.93
N GLY A 84 11.31 10.22 -10.13
CA GLY A 84 12.52 9.46 -10.36
C GLY A 84 12.24 8.03 -10.80
N VAL A 85 13.08 7.10 -10.34
CA VAL A 85 13.08 5.71 -10.82
C VAL A 85 12.71 4.76 -9.69
N THR A 86 11.74 3.89 -9.95
CA THR A 86 11.44 2.71 -9.13
C THR A 86 11.82 1.46 -9.91
N GLU A 87 12.40 0.48 -9.23
CA GLU A 87 12.71 -0.85 -9.75
C GLU A 87 11.84 -1.90 -9.06
N ILE A 88 11.17 -2.75 -9.84
CA ILE A 88 10.41 -3.91 -9.35
C ILE A 88 10.88 -5.18 -10.05
N ASN A 89 11.38 -6.13 -9.28
CA ASN A 89 11.74 -7.45 -9.78
C ASN A 89 10.88 -8.52 -9.10
N THR A 90 10.31 -9.44 -9.87
CA THR A 90 9.46 -10.51 -9.34
C THR A 90 9.56 -11.78 -10.20
N SER A 91 8.84 -12.84 -9.82
CA SER A 91 8.74 -14.08 -10.58
C SER A 91 7.33 -14.30 -11.11
N LEU A 92 7.19 -14.93 -12.27
CA LEU A 92 5.87 -15.28 -12.81
C LEU A 92 5.12 -16.25 -11.88
N LYS A 93 5.85 -17.13 -11.18
CA LYS A 93 5.27 -18.18 -10.32
C LYS A 93 4.60 -17.60 -9.07
N ARG A 94 5.16 -16.53 -8.51
CA ARG A 94 4.68 -15.89 -7.28
C ARG A 94 4.70 -14.37 -7.44
N PHE A 95 4.06 -13.88 -8.49
CA PHE A 95 4.11 -12.47 -8.92
C PHE A 95 3.86 -11.50 -7.77
N ASN A 96 2.80 -11.73 -6.99
CA ASN A 96 2.40 -10.86 -5.87
C ASN A 96 3.34 -10.95 -4.65
N PHE A 97 4.16 -12.01 -4.52
CA PHE A 97 4.89 -12.34 -3.29
C PHE A 97 6.42 -12.29 -3.40
N ASP A 98 6.98 -12.56 -4.58
CA ASP A 98 8.43 -12.52 -4.82
C ASP A 98 8.90 -11.11 -5.21
N ALA A 99 8.04 -10.09 -5.07
CA ALA A 99 8.33 -8.73 -5.49
C ALA A 99 9.39 -8.08 -4.59
N GLU A 100 10.50 -7.69 -5.20
CA GLU A 100 11.52 -6.83 -4.62
C GLU A 100 11.38 -5.43 -5.20
N ILE A 101 11.12 -4.45 -4.33
CA ILE A 101 10.85 -3.07 -4.72
C ILE A 101 11.97 -2.19 -4.18
N LYS A 102 12.64 -1.46 -5.07
CA LYS A 102 13.59 -0.39 -4.73
C LYS A 102 13.06 0.88 -5.34
N GLY A 103 12.82 1.92 -4.55
CA GLY A 103 12.21 3.12 -5.09
C GLY A 103 12.20 4.26 -4.11
N SER A 104 11.01 4.78 -3.85
CA SER A 104 10.81 5.99 -3.04
C SER A 104 11.12 5.77 -1.56
N LYS A 105 11.44 6.87 -0.86
CA LYS A 105 11.55 6.88 0.62
C LYS A 105 10.26 6.39 1.29
N GLN A 106 9.11 6.67 0.67
CA GLN A 106 7.79 6.24 1.13
C GLN A 106 7.65 4.72 1.04
N GLN A 107 8.19 4.10 -0.02
CA GLN A 107 8.25 2.64 -0.12
C GLN A 107 9.13 2.03 0.97
N ASP A 108 10.29 2.64 1.27
CA ASP A 108 11.17 2.15 2.35
C ASP A 108 10.47 2.21 3.72
N LEU A 109 9.77 3.31 4.01
CA LEU A 109 8.97 3.44 5.24
C LEU A 109 7.80 2.45 5.27
N LEU A 110 7.15 2.20 4.14
CA LEU A 110 6.11 1.17 4.05
C LEU A 110 6.69 -0.24 4.28
N ASN A 111 7.88 -0.53 3.76
CA ASN A 111 8.58 -1.80 3.98
C ASN A 111 8.94 -1.98 5.47
N GLU A 112 9.44 -0.93 6.12
CA GLU A 112 9.72 -0.95 7.56
C GLU A 112 8.45 -1.23 8.38
N TYR A 113 7.37 -0.49 8.09
CA TYR A 113 6.07 -0.65 8.74
C TYR A 113 5.52 -2.08 8.55
N THR A 114 5.46 -2.55 7.30
CA THR A 114 4.88 -3.87 6.97
C THR A 114 5.68 -5.02 7.56
N LYS A 115 7.01 -4.90 7.69
CA LYS A 115 7.85 -5.87 8.39
C LYS A 115 7.49 -6.02 9.87
N VAL A 116 7.05 -4.94 10.52
CA VAL A 116 6.55 -5.03 11.91
C VAL A 116 5.11 -5.57 11.93
N MET A 117 4.27 -5.15 10.97
CA MET A 117 2.90 -5.66 10.85
C MET A 117 2.84 -7.17 10.60
N SER A 118 3.81 -7.74 9.87
CA SER A 118 3.85 -9.18 9.63
C SER A 118 3.90 -9.97 10.94
N LYS A 119 4.63 -9.49 11.95
CA LYS A 119 4.72 -10.15 13.26
C LYS A 119 3.38 -10.15 14.01
N PHE A 120 2.61 -9.07 13.88
CA PHE A 120 1.26 -9.01 14.44
C PHE A 120 0.30 -9.95 13.69
N ASN A 121 0.47 -10.08 12.38
CA ASN A 121 -0.31 -11.01 11.57
C ASN A 121 0.00 -12.46 11.94
N ASP A 122 1.28 -12.82 12.11
CA ASP A 122 1.71 -14.15 12.54
C ASP A 122 1.10 -14.49 13.92
N GLN A 123 1.21 -13.58 14.90
CA GLN A 123 0.57 -13.75 16.21
C GLN A 123 -0.95 -13.94 16.11
N ASN A 124 -1.60 -13.21 15.20
CA ASN A 124 -3.03 -13.34 15.00
C ASN A 124 -3.40 -14.71 14.39
N LEU A 125 -2.58 -15.26 13.49
CA LEU A 125 -2.77 -16.61 12.95
C LEU A 125 -2.63 -17.67 14.05
N ASP A 126 -1.61 -17.56 14.91
CA ASP A 126 -1.42 -18.45 16.05
C ASP A 126 -2.64 -18.42 17.00
N ILE A 127 -3.20 -17.24 17.24
CA ILE A 127 -4.40 -17.07 18.09
C ILE A 127 -5.64 -17.66 17.41
N ILE A 128 -5.79 -17.53 16.10
CA ILE A 128 -6.91 -18.13 15.35
C ILE A 128 -6.84 -19.66 15.45
N GLU A 129 -5.66 -20.24 15.25
CA GLU A 129 -5.45 -21.69 15.38
C GLU A 129 -5.78 -22.16 16.81
N ALA A 130 -5.26 -21.49 17.82
CA ALA A 130 -5.53 -21.81 19.22
C ALA A 130 -7.03 -21.70 19.58
N ASN A 131 -7.72 -20.68 19.06
CA ASN A 131 -9.17 -20.53 19.28
C ASN A 131 -9.94 -21.68 18.65
N PHE A 132 -9.60 -22.08 17.43
CA PHE A 132 -10.24 -23.21 16.76
C PHE A 132 -10.12 -24.51 17.57
N LEU A 133 -8.94 -24.77 18.15
CA LEU A 133 -8.72 -25.92 19.03
C LEU A 133 -9.53 -25.83 20.33
N ALA A 134 -9.52 -24.67 20.99
CA ALA A 134 -10.27 -24.46 22.23
C ALA A 134 -11.79 -24.63 22.04
N PHE A 135 -12.33 -24.14 20.92
CA PHE A 135 -13.74 -24.35 20.57
C PHE A 135 -14.06 -25.84 20.37
N LYS A 136 -13.18 -26.59 19.71
CA LYS A 136 -13.35 -28.03 19.50
C LYS A 136 -13.38 -28.81 20.82
N GLU A 137 -12.61 -28.36 21.81
CA GLU A 137 -12.53 -28.96 23.14
C GLU A 137 -13.59 -28.44 24.12
N ASN A 138 -14.39 -27.45 23.73
CA ASN A 138 -15.35 -26.73 24.58
C ASN A 138 -14.67 -26.07 25.81
N ASP A 139 -13.41 -25.67 25.69
CA ASP A 139 -12.68 -24.98 26.76
C ASP A 139 -12.98 -23.47 26.75
N SER A 140 -14.06 -23.10 27.44
CA SER A 140 -14.48 -21.70 27.59
C SER A 140 -13.43 -20.81 28.26
N ILE A 141 -12.59 -21.34 29.15
CA ILE A 141 -11.56 -20.56 29.86
C ILE A 141 -10.44 -20.19 28.89
N ALA A 142 -10.01 -21.15 28.06
CA ALA A 142 -9.03 -20.92 27.01
C ALA A 142 -9.53 -19.89 25.99
N VAL A 143 -10.79 -19.99 25.55
CA VAL A 143 -11.42 -19.02 24.63
C VAL A 143 -11.39 -17.61 25.22
N ASP A 144 -11.82 -17.43 26.48
CA ASP A 144 -11.80 -16.11 27.13
C ASP A 144 -10.38 -15.53 27.24
N SER A 145 -9.38 -16.39 27.51
CA SER A 145 -7.98 -15.98 27.57
C SER A 145 -7.45 -15.53 26.21
N LEU A 146 -7.77 -16.28 25.16
CA LEU A 146 -7.37 -15.96 23.79
C LEU A 146 -8.04 -14.68 23.29
N ASN A 147 -9.31 -14.44 23.63
CA ASN A 147 -9.99 -13.18 23.31
C ASN A 147 -9.28 -11.96 23.92
N ARG A 148 -8.88 -12.03 25.20
CA ARG A 148 -8.08 -10.97 25.84
C ARG A 148 -6.72 -10.76 25.16
N LEU A 149 -6.09 -11.85 24.71
CA LEU A 149 -4.84 -11.78 23.97
C LEU A 149 -5.03 -11.10 22.61
N THR A 150 -6.09 -11.43 21.87
CA THR A 150 -6.47 -10.76 20.61
C THR A 150 -6.59 -9.26 20.81
N GLU A 151 -7.33 -8.81 21.83
CA GLU A 151 -7.48 -7.38 22.13
C GLU A 151 -6.13 -6.71 22.44
N SER A 152 -5.26 -7.38 23.18
CA SER A 152 -3.92 -6.87 23.52
C SER A 152 -3.02 -6.75 22.29
N VAL A 153 -3.05 -7.74 21.39
CA VAL A 153 -2.34 -7.69 20.10
C VAL A 153 -2.87 -6.54 19.26
N LEU A 154 -4.19 -6.38 19.16
CA LEU A 154 -4.82 -5.32 18.38
C LEU A 154 -4.47 -3.92 18.92
N LYS A 155 -4.52 -3.71 20.24
CA LYS A 155 -4.12 -2.43 20.87
C LYS A 155 -2.66 -2.09 20.59
N ARG A 156 -1.76 -3.08 20.65
CA ARG A 156 -0.33 -2.88 20.34
C ARG A 156 -0.10 -2.57 18.86
N LYS A 157 -0.80 -3.28 17.95
CA LYS A 157 -0.77 -2.98 16.51
C LYS A 157 -1.14 -1.52 16.26
N TYR A 158 -2.29 -1.07 16.77
CA TYR A 158 -2.72 0.33 16.58
C TYR A 158 -1.78 1.34 17.23
N SER A 159 -1.29 1.06 18.43
CA SER A 159 -0.33 1.94 19.10
C SER A 159 0.94 2.13 18.27
N TYR A 160 1.44 1.04 17.66
CA TYR A 160 2.58 1.11 16.75
C TYR A 160 2.24 1.94 15.50
N THR A 161 1.11 1.70 14.83
CA THR A 161 0.69 2.46 13.64
C THR A 161 0.56 3.95 13.94
N ILE A 162 -0.07 4.32 15.06
CA ILE A 162 -0.21 5.71 15.51
C ILE A 162 1.17 6.34 15.73
N GLN A 163 2.03 5.68 16.49
CA GLN A 163 3.37 6.21 16.79
C GLN A 163 4.22 6.35 15.53
N PHE A 164 4.14 5.38 14.61
CA PHE A 164 4.84 5.44 13.33
C PHE A 164 4.37 6.64 12.51
N ALA A 165 3.05 6.85 12.39
CA ALA A 165 2.51 8.00 11.68
C ALA A 165 2.92 9.34 12.34
N ILE A 166 2.90 9.43 13.67
CA ILE A 166 3.34 10.64 14.40
C ILE A 166 4.84 10.93 14.16
N ASN A 167 5.68 9.89 14.16
CA ASN A 167 7.12 10.02 13.95
C ASN A 167 7.47 10.43 12.50
N HIS A 168 6.58 10.18 11.55
CA HIS A 168 6.75 10.50 10.13
C HIS A 168 5.72 11.53 9.64
N LYS A 169 5.31 12.46 10.52
CA LYS A 169 4.30 13.50 10.26
C LYS A 169 4.60 14.45 9.09
N ASP A 170 5.85 14.48 8.63
CA ASP A 170 6.35 15.24 7.49
C ASP A 170 6.43 14.40 6.20
N ASN A 171 5.89 13.19 6.21
CA ASN A 171 5.90 12.27 5.08
C ASN A 171 4.49 11.75 4.75
N ILE A 172 4.22 11.52 3.46
CA ILE A 172 2.93 11.01 2.96
C ILE A 172 2.53 9.67 3.57
N ILE A 173 3.49 8.87 4.05
CA ILE A 173 3.19 7.61 4.72
C ILE A 173 2.29 7.81 5.95
N ALA A 174 2.41 8.93 6.67
CA ALA A 174 1.63 9.18 7.88
C ALA A 174 0.12 9.29 7.62
N PRO A 175 -0.36 10.20 6.74
CA PRO A 175 -1.79 10.24 6.43
C PRO A 175 -2.28 8.99 5.69
N TYR A 176 -1.42 8.34 4.89
CA TYR A 176 -1.77 7.07 4.25
C TYR A 176 -2.10 5.98 5.28
N LEU A 177 -1.19 5.73 6.24
CA LEU A 177 -1.41 4.73 7.27
C LEU A 177 -2.61 5.08 8.15
N ALA A 178 -2.80 6.36 8.50
CA ALA A 178 -3.98 6.77 9.27
C ALA A 178 -5.30 6.56 8.52
N LEU A 179 -5.30 6.73 7.19
CA LEU A 179 -6.49 6.54 6.36
C LEU A 179 -6.86 5.06 6.21
N TYR A 180 -5.87 4.19 5.97
CA TYR A 180 -6.12 2.80 5.56
C TYR A 180 -5.90 1.76 6.67
N GLU A 181 -4.96 1.99 7.59
CA GLU A 181 -4.59 1.02 8.63
C GLU A 181 -5.31 1.28 9.96
N MET A 182 -5.85 2.50 10.15
CA MET A 182 -6.50 2.92 11.40
C MET A 182 -8.02 3.04 11.30
N SER A 183 -8.67 2.41 10.30
CA SER A 183 -10.10 2.56 10.04
C SER A 183 -11.01 2.30 11.25
N ALA A 184 -10.68 1.29 12.07
CA ALA A 184 -11.38 0.93 13.32
C ALA A 184 -10.73 1.48 14.60
N ALA A 185 -9.71 2.33 14.49
CA ALA A 185 -9.14 3.02 15.66
C ALA A 185 -10.10 4.09 16.19
N ASN A 186 -9.98 4.42 17.48
CA ASN A 186 -10.74 5.52 18.07
C ASN A 186 -10.46 6.83 17.30
N PRO A 187 -11.50 7.59 16.89
CA PRO A 187 -11.35 8.83 16.14
C PRO A 187 -10.35 9.83 16.73
N ILE A 188 -10.21 9.90 18.06
CA ILE A 188 -9.26 10.78 18.75
C ILE A 188 -7.82 10.57 18.27
N TYR A 189 -7.42 9.33 17.97
CA TYR A 189 -6.08 9.03 17.49
C TYR A 189 -5.87 9.46 16.04
N ILE A 190 -6.90 9.34 15.21
CA ILE A 190 -6.87 9.78 13.81
C ILE A 190 -6.75 11.31 13.75
N ASP A 191 -7.53 12.01 14.58
CA ASP A 191 -7.45 13.46 14.77
C ASP A 191 -6.06 13.88 15.25
N SER A 192 -5.48 13.14 16.20
CA SER A 192 -4.14 13.42 16.74
C SER A 192 -3.05 13.30 15.66
N VAL A 193 -3.10 12.24 14.85
CA VAL A 193 -2.18 12.07 13.72
C VAL A 193 -2.35 13.22 12.73
N TYR A 194 -3.58 13.50 12.29
CA TYR A 194 -3.86 14.57 11.33
C TYR A 194 -3.37 15.93 11.82
N ASN A 195 -3.65 16.28 13.07
CA ASN A 195 -3.24 17.57 13.64
C ASN A 195 -1.72 17.72 13.69
N GLY A 196 -0.99 16.63 13.93
CA GLY A 196 0.47 16.58 13.93
C GLY A 196 1.12 16.75 12.56
N LEU A 197 0.40 16.49 11.46
CA LEU A 197 0.94 16.59 10.10
C LEU A 197 1.43 18.01 9.78
N THR A 198 2.52 18.09 9.01
CA THR A 198 2.99 19.37 8.46
C THR A 198 1.99 19.94 7.46
N LYS A 199 2.06 21.24 7.18
CA LYS A 199 1.12 21.91 6.27
C LYS A 199 1.13 21.26 4.88
N ASP A 200 2.31 21.04 4.31
CA ASP A 200 2.45 20.44 2.98
C ASP A 200 1.84 19.02 2.92
N ILE A 201 1.99 18.24 4.00
CA ILE A 201 1.38 16.91 4.08
C ILE A 201 -0.14 16.99 4.28
N LYS A 202 -0.68 17.97 4.99
CA LYS A 202 -2.13 18.21 5.05
C LYS A 202 -2.72 18.57 3.69
N ASP A 203 -1.95 19.32 2.89
CA ASP A 203 -2.36 19.77 1.55
C ASP A 203 -2.16 18.69 0.46
N SER A 204 -1.48 17.58 0.78
CA SER A 204 -1.31 16.41 -0.10
C SER A 204 -2.62 15.64 -0.33
N PHE A 205 -2.65 14.76 -1.33
CA PHE A 205 -3.77 13.88 -1.65
C PHE A 205 -4.24 13.06 -0.44
N TYR A 206 -3.34 12.37 0.25
CA TYR A 206 -3.70 11.56 1.41
C TYR A 206 -4.06 12.42 2.63
N GLY A 207 -3.40 13.57 2.80
CA GLY A 207 -3.76 14.54 3.85
C GLY A 207 -5.19 15.06 3.69
N LYS A 208 -5.57 15.45 2.46
CA LYS A 208 -6.92 15.89 2.12
C LYS A 208 -7.94 14.78 2.31
N LYS A 209 -7.66 13.55 1.85
CA LYS A 209 -8.55 12.40 2.07
C LYS A 209 -8.75 12.10 3.56
N LEU A 210 -7.69 12.16 4.35
CA LEU A 210 -7.77 11.97 5.79
C LEU A 210 -8.61 13.06 6.46
N LYS A 211 -8.46 14.32 6.04
CA LYS A 211 -9.30 15.43 6.50
C LYS A 211 -10.77 15.16 6.20
N SER A 212 -11.10 14.78 4.96
CA SER A 212 -12.47 14.47 4.56
C SER A 212 -13.06 13.32 5.38
N LEU A 213 -12.27 12.28 5.68
CA LEU A 213 -12.71 11.19 6.57
C LEU A 213 -13.07 11.71 7.98
N ILE A 214 -12.24 12.60 8.54
CA ILE A 214 -12.46 13.20 9.86
C ILE A 214 -13.72 14.09 9.84
N ASP A 215 -13.88 14.93 8.82
CA ASP A 215 -15.01 15.84 8.69
C ASP A 215 -16.34 15.07 8.56
N ASN A 216 -16.38 14.01 7.75
CA ASN A 216 -17.58 13.19 7.55
C ASN A 216 -18.03 12.47 8.83
N ARG A 217 -17.09 12.04 9.68
CA ARG A 217 -17.44 11.44 10.98
C ARG A 217 -18.09 12.44 11.93
N LYS A 218 -17.69 13.70 11.85
CA LYS A 218 -18.24 14.79 12.69
C LYS A 218 -19.60 15.28 12.20
N SER A 219 -19.97 15.00 10.94
CA SER A 219 -21.32 15.31 10.43
C SER A 219 -22.34 14.21 10.71
N ASP A 220 -21.87 12.99 11.02
CA ASP A 220 -22.72 11.85 11.35
C ASP A 220 -23.00 11.73 12.87
N GLU A 221 -22.37 12.58 13.69
CA GLU A 221 -22.65 12.81 15.12
C GLU A 221 -23.59 14.01 15.34
#